data_AF-A0A2V8ELH0-F1
#
_entry.id   AF-A0A2V8ELH0-F1
#
_cell.length_a   1.000
_cell.length_b   1.000
_cell.length_c   1.000
_cell.angle_alpha   90.00
_cell.angle_beta   90.00
_cell.angle_gamma   90.00
#
_symmetry.space_group_name_H-M   'P 1'
#
loop_
_entity.id
_entity.type
_entity.pdbx_description
1 polymer ?
#
loop_
_entity_poly.entity_id
_entity_poly.type
_entity_poly.pdbx_seq_one_letter_code
_entity_poly.pdbx_strand_id
1 'polypeptide(L)'
;MTMANDFEGAPKEFAVVIPVPTFLARDQIHVGDKALVDHLDAYSAPRLVEYFDANPCERRMFDSMMPFAAARAPAAQAKDAASLAKALGVTIEATYTVGEYDILILSAQQSAGLEAWLRQNGYRIPAGASEVIGTYLKQNMRFFVAKVNLAEQARLGFSYLRPLQVAYESPKFMLPIRLGMVNAAGPQELFVYALTRNGRVETTNYRTVKLPTDMDLPVYLKHSGEFASFYKAMFARQVENQDGRAVFLEYAWDMRWCDPCAADPLSGDELRQLGVFWIDGGESRPPNVLLSRLHVRYDNAHFPEDLVFQETGDRSNFQGRYVLRHAWTGGDTCSAAAEYRRAVDDRRAREAAGLASLTGWNVADIRKKMGGAVPVRAEPAWWERLWKK
;
A
#
# COMPACT_ATOMS: atom_id res chain seq x y z
N MET A 1 8.98 8.27 -9.04
CA MET A 1 9.04 7.04 -8.22
C MET A 1 9.75 7.37 -6.93
N THR A 2 9.16 7.01 -5.78
CA THR A 2 9.75 7.17 -4.44
C THR A 2 10.02 5.78 -3.88
N MET A 3 11.20 5.56 -3.30
CA MET A 3 11.63 4.27 -2.74
C MET A 3 12.08 4.47 -1.30
N ALA A 4 11.38 3.85 -0.35
CA ALA A 4 11.76 3.77 1.05
C ALA A 4 12.04 2.30 1.37
N ASN A 5 13.19 2.01 1.99
CA ASN A 5 13.64 0.64 2.28
C ASN A 5 13.92 0.47 3.77
N ASP A 6 13.45 -0.60 4.37
CA ASP A 6 13.71 -1.04 5.74
C ASP A 6 14.91 -2.01 5.77
N PHE A 7 16.12 -1.46 5.57
CA PHE A 7 17.32 -2.28 5.50
C PHE A 7 17.72 -2.91 6.85
N GLU A 8 17.68 -4.25 6.90
CA GLU A 8 18.34 -5.04 7.95
C GLU A 8 19.78 -5.39 7.56
N GLY A 9 20.76 -4.82 8.27
CA GLY A 9 22.18 -5.15 8.09
C GLY A 9 23.11 -4.03 8.54
N ALA A 10 24.41 -4.18 8.29
CA ALA A 10 25.39 -3.15 8.58
C ALA A 10 25.33 -2.04 7.51
N PRO A 11 25.07 -0.76 7.84
CA PRO A 11 24.95 0.31 6.84
C PRO A 11 26.19 0.52 5.95
N LYS A 12 27.36 0.03 6.38
CA LYS A 12 28.62 -0.02 5.58
C LYS A 12 28.54 -0.91 4.35
N GLU A 13 27.67 -1.92 4.36
CA GLU A 13 27.55 -2.92 3.30
C GLU A 13 26.41 -2.59 2.32
N PHE A 14 25.64 -1.52 2.59
CA PHE A 14 24.47 -1.15 1.81
C PHE A 14 24.83 -0.37 0.54
N ALA A 15 24.56 -1.00 -0.60
CA ALA A 15 24.37 -0.31 -1.87
C ALA A 15 23.11 -0.87 -2.56
N VAL A 16 22.22 0.03 -2.96
CA VAL A 16 21.01 -0.32 -3.70
C VAL A 16 21.27 -0.14 -5.19
N VAL A 17 21.02 -1.19 -5.97
CA VAL A 17 21.12 -1.20 -7.42
C VAL A 17 19.71 -1.30 -8.00
N ILE A 18 19.20 -0.18 -8.54
CA ILE A 18 17.85 -0.09 -9.12
C ILE A 18 17.96 -0.08 -10.65
N PRO A 19 17.32 -1.03 -11.35
CA PRO A 19 17.12 -0.94 -12.79
C PRO A 19 16.16 0.22 -13.10
N VAL A 20 16.52 1.09 -14.03
CA VAL A 20 15.70 2.23 -14.46
C VAL A 20 15.49 2.23 -15.97
N PRO A 21 14.30 2.57 -16.47
CA PRO A 21 13.94 2.36 -17.88
C PRO A 21 14.47 3.44 -18.83
N THR A 22 15.11 4.48 -18.31
CA THR A 22 15.68 5.61 -19.05
C THR A 22 16.87 6.18 -18.27
N PHE A 23 17.56 7.17 -18.85
CA PHE A 23 18.58 7.93 -18.13
C PHE A 23 17.96 8.82 -17.04
N LEU A 24 18.69 9.03 -15.94
CA LEU A 24 18.33 9.96 -14.86
C LEU A 24 19.41 11.03 -14.76
N ALA A 25 19.07 12.28 -15.03
CA ALA A 25 19.94 13.41 -14.76
C ALA A 25 20.01 13.70 -13.24
N ARG A 26 21.04 14.43 -12.79
CA ARG A 26 21.27 14.70 -11.36
C ARG A 26 20.09 15.41 -10.69
N ASP A 27 19.49 16.37 -11.39
CA ASP A 27 18.33 17.17 -10.96
C ASP A 27 17.02 16.38 -10.97
N GLN A 28 17.01 15.16 -11.52
CA GLN A 28 15.89 14.23 -11.44
C GLN A 28 15.95 13.31 -10.22
N ILE A 29 16.98 13.43 -9.37
CA ILE A 29 17.20 12.55 -8.21
C ILE A 29 17.31 13.36 -6.93
N HIS A 30 16.44 13.05 -5.98
CA HIS A 30 16.30 13.76 -4.71
C HIS A 30 16.18 12.78 -3.55
N VAL A 31 16.40 13.28 -2.34
CA VAL A 31 16.02 12.59 -1.11
C VAL A 31 14.71 13.19 -0.62
N GLY A 32 13.67 12.36 -0.54
CA GLY A 32 12.35 12.75 -0.05
C GLY A 32 12.27 12.74 1.47
N ASP A 33 11.20 13.31 2.01
CA ASP A 33 10.87 13.19 3.43
C ASP A 33 10.18 11.84 3.71
N LYS A 34 10.60 11.15 4.78
CA LYS A 34 9.97 9.93 5.25
C LYS A 34 8.57 10.19 5.79
N ALA A 35 8.32 11.35 6.40
CA ALA A 35 7.02 11.70 6.97
C ALA A 35 5.89 11.67 5.92
N LEU A 36 6.19 12.02 4.67
CA LEU A 36 5.24 11.93 3.55
C LEU A 36 4.83 10.49 3.22
N VAL A 37 5.79 9.56 3.27
CA VAL A 37 5.55 8.14 3.03
C VAL A 37 4.79 7.52 4.20
N ASP A 38 5.15 7.90 5.43
CA ASP A 38 4.48 7.44 6.65
C ASP A 38 3.03 7.95 6.74
N HIS A 39 2.78 9.20 6.34
CA HIS A 39 1.43 9.75 6.27
C HIS A 39 0.59 9.05 5.18
N LEU A 40 1.18 8.77 4.01
CA LEU A 40 0.52 8.04 2.94
C LEU A 40 0.19 6.58 3.33
N ASP A 41 1.10 5.92 4.06
CA ASP A 41 0.86 4.61 4.66
C ASP A 41 -0.31 4.68 5.65
N ALA A 42 -0.24 5.56 6.66
CA ALA A 42 -1.27 5.71 7.69
C ALA A 42 -2.67 6.07 7.13
N TYR A 43 -2.74 6.94 6.11
CA TYR A 43 -3.98 7.32 5.44
C TYR A 43 -4.67 6.14 4.72
N SER A 44 -3.86 5.25 4.13
CA SER A 44 -4.32 4.14 3.29
C SER A 44 -4.29 2.77 3.97
N ALA A 45 -3.78 2.69 5.20
CA ALA A 45 -3.65 1.45 5.94
C ALA A 45 -5.01 0.79 6.22
N PRO A 46 -5.09 -0.55 6.20
CA PRO A 46 -6.28 -1.27 6.61
C PRO A 46 -6.67 -0.97 8.06
N ARG A 47 -7.97 -0.77 8.32
CA ARG A 47 -8.47 -0.16 9.56
C ARG A 47 -9.59 -0.95 10.23
N LEU A 48 -9.64 -0.83 11.56
CA LEU A 48 -10.82 -1.16 12.35
C LEU A 48 -11.85 -0.03 12.27
N VAL A 49 -13.14 -0.38 12.26
CA VAL A 49 -14.26 0.56 12.35
C VAL A 49 -15.26 0.06 13.37
N GLU A 50 -15.56 0.88 14.36
CA GLU A 50 -16.46 0.54 15.47
C GLU A 50 -17.88 1.07 15.20
N TYR A 51 -18.87 0.18 15.25
CA TYR A 51 -20.29 0.55 15.33
C TYR A 51 -20.87 0.14 16.67
N PHE A 52 -21.76 0.96 17.20
CA PHE A 52 -22.47 0.71 18.45
C PHE A 52 -23.94 0.40 18.11
N ASP A 53 -24.41 -0.78 18.52
CA ASP A 53 -25.80 -1.16 18.32
C ASP A 53 -26.71 -0.20 19.13
N ALA A 54 -27.78 0.29 18.50
CA ALA A 54 -28.73 1.17 19.15
C ALA A 54 -29.63 0.41 20.14
N ASN A 55 -30.24 1.15 21.06
CA ASN A 55 -31.19 0.60 22.02
C ASN A 55 -32.40 -0.04 21.30
N PRO A 56 -32.61 -1.38 21.39
CA PRO A 56 -33.71 -2.05 20.70
C PRO A 56 -35.10 -1.68 21.26
N CYS A 57 -35.16 -1.03 22.43
CA CYS A 57 -36.38 -0.55 23.04
C CYS A 57 -36.75 0.90 22.66
N GLU A 58 -35.92 1.57 21.85
CA GLU A 58 -36.12 2.98 21.47
C GLU A 58 -36.88 3.12 20.15
N ARG A 59 -38.02 3.82 20.16
CA ARG A 59 -38.79 4.15 18.94
C ARG A 59 -38.16 5.34 18.23
N ARG A 60 -37.35 5.07 17.21
CA ARG A 60 -36.82 6.11 16.30
C ARG A 60 -37.96 6.79 15.53
N MET A 61 -38.31 8.02 15.90
CA MET A 61 -39.02 8.93 15.00
C MET A 61 -38.00 9.51 14.02
N PHE A 62 -38.14 9.21 12.72
CA PHE A 62 -37.36 9.86 11.67
C PHE A 62 -38.17 11.00 11.09
N ASP A 63 -37.73 12.22 11.36
CA ASP A 63 -38.26 13.43 10.71
C ASP A 63 -37.45 13.73 9.43
N SER A 64 -38.13 14.11 8.35
CA SER A 64 -37.53 14.17 7.02
C SER A 64 -36.98 15.56 6.69
N MET A 65 -35.65 15.69 6.54
CA MET A 65 -35.02 16.89 5.96
C MET A 65 -34.23 16.57 4.69
N MET A 66 -34.71 17.12 3.57
CA MET A 66 -33.98 17.21 2.30
C MET A 66 -32.88 18.28 2.38
N PRO A 67 -31.66 18.02 1.87
CA PRO A 67 -30.66 19.07 1.69
C PRO A 67 -30.88 19.83 0.37
N PHE A 68 -30.91 21.16 0.44
CA PHE A 68 -30.89 22.04 -0.74
C PHE A 68 -29.48 22.07 -1.37
N ALA A 69 -29.43 22.07 -2.71
CA ALA A 69 -28.20 22.32 -3.47
C ALA A 69 -28.03 23.83 -3.75
N ALA A 70 -26.78 24.30 -3.80
CA ALA A 70 -26.42 25.65 -4.24
C ALA A 70 -25.31 25.60 -5.31
N ALA A 71 -25.40 26.48 -6.31
CA ALA A 71 -24.64 26.41 -7.56
C ALA A 71 -23.41 27.35 -7.62
N ARG A 72 -22.54 27.14 -8.61
CA ARG A 72 -21.38 27.98 -8.97
C ARG A 72 -21.69 28.91 -10.15
N ALA A 73 -21.03 30.08 -10.19
CA ALA A 73 -20.75 30.90 -11.38
C ALA A 73 -19.52 31.84 -11.11
N PRO A 74 -18.99 32.64 -12.06
CA PRO A 74 -17.83 32.25 -12.88
C PRO A 74 -16.62 33.22 -12.82
N ALA A 75 -15.66 33.06 -13.74
CA ALA A 75 -14.30 33.63 -13.70
C ALA A 75 -14.07 34.86 -14.63
N ALA A 76 -12.85 35.44 -14.57
CA ALA A 76 -12.30 36.40 -15.54
C ALA A 76 -10.81 36.11 -15.86
N GLN A 77 -10.31 36.54 -17.04
CA GLN A 77 -9.02 36.15 -17.65
C GLN A 77 -8.05 37.32 -17.90
N ALA A 78 -6.73 37.04 -17.99
CA ALA A 78 -5.75 37.52 -19.00
C ALA A 78 -4.28 37.25 -18.52
N LYS A 79 -3.20 37.15 -19.33
CA LYS A 79 -2.92 36.70 -20.73
C LYS A 79 -1.37 36.63 -20.91
N ASP A 80 -0.85 35.58 -21.58
CA ASP A 80 0.41 35.44 -22.39
C ASP A 80 1.80 35.93 -21.83
N ALA A 81 3.03 35.47 -22.22
CA ALA A 81 3.54 34.68 -23.38
C ALA A 81 4.95 34.02 -23.16
N ALA A 82 5.36 33.08 -24.07
CA ALA A 82 6.74 32.61 -24.48
C ALA A 82 7.72 31.94 -23.45
N SER A 83 8.38 30.75 -23.58
CA SER A 83 9.16 29.98 -24.62
C SER A 83 10.73 30.14 -24.49
N LEU A 84 11.70 29.25 -24.87
CA LEU A 84 11.78 27.99 -25.67
C LEU A 84 13.13 27.18 -25.44
N ALA A 85 13.15 25.82 -25.56
CA ALA A 85 14.22 24.80 -25.88
C ALA A 85 15.73 24.90 -25.40
N LYS A 86 16.39 23.84 -24.84
CA LYS A 86 17.07 22.62 -25.43
C LYS A 86 18.38 22.94 -26.23
N ALA A 87 19.49 22.16 -26.30
CA ALA A 87 19.80 20.73 -26.07
C ALA A 87 21.34 20.48 -25.84
N LEU A 88 21.89 19.31 -26.29
CA LEU A 88 23.31 18.80 -26.25
C LEU A 88 23.68 18.06 -24.94
N GLY A 89 24.43 16.93 -24.89
CA GLY A 89 25.00 16.00 -25.89
C GLY A 89 25.90 14.95 -25.19
N VAL A 90 25.61 13.65 -25.32
CA VAL A 90 26.04 12.52 -24.43
C VAL A 90 27.56 12.35 -24.17
N THR A 91 27.95 12.16 -22.88
CA THR A 91 29.17 11.43 -22.42
C THR A 91 28.95 10.89 -20.98
N ILE A 92 29.78 9.95 -20.49
CA ILE A 92 29.68 9.25 -19.16
C ILE A 92 29.06 10.12 -18.06
N GLU A 93 27.90 9.70 -17.57
CA GLU A 93 26.86 10.63 -17.06
C GLU A 93 26.95 10.94 -15.54
N ALA A 94 28.16 10.79 -14.98
CA ALA A 94 28.66 11.29 -13.70
C ALA A 94 28.26 10.60 -12.36
N THR A 95 28.93 11.06 -11.29
CA THR A 95 28.85 10.59 -9.90
C THR A 95 28.62 11.79 -9.00
N TYR A 96 27.63 11.72 -8.11
CA TYR A 96 27.26 12.84 -7.24
C TYR A 96 26.76 12.36 -5.87
N THR A 97 27.10 13.09 -4.81
CA THR A 97 26.44 12.91 -3.51
C THR A 97 25.12 13.70 -3.47
N VAL A 98 24.04 13.06 -3.02
CA VAL A 98 22.72 13.68 -2.79
C VAL A 98 22.22 13.19 -1.43
N GLY A 99 22.16 14.10 -0.45
CA GLY A 99 21.92 13.72 0.95
C GLY A 99 23.01 12.80 1.48
N GLU A 100 22.61 11.69 2.08
CA GLU A 100 23.46 10.63 2.61
C GLU A 100 23.85 9.57 1.55
N TYR A 101 23.61 9.81 0.27
CA TYR A 101 23.86 8.83 -0.80
C TYR A 101 24.89 9.30 -1.82
N ASP A 102 25.89 8.48 -2.11
CA ASP A 102 26.74 8.61 -3.28
C ASP A 102 26.08 7.86 -4.45
N ILE A 103 25.66 8.62 -5.47
CA ILE A 103 24.93 8.12 -6.63
C ILE A 103 25.86 7.90 -7.80
N LEU A 104 25.73 6.75 -8.45
CA LEU A 104 26.34 6.44 -9.73
C LEU A 104 25.29 5.97 -10.73
N ILE A 105 25.32 6.52 -11.94
CA ILE A 105 24.44 6.10 -13.04
C ILE A 105 25.30 5.44 -14.11
N LEU A 106 25.02 4.18 -14.42
CA LEU A 106 25.79 3.40 -15.40
C LEU A 106 25.02 3.24 -16.72
N SER A 107 25.76 3.30 -17.83
CA SER A 107 25.16 3.15 -19.17
C SER A 107 24.96 1.67 -19.53
N ALA A 108 23.98 1.40 -20.40
CA ALA A 108 23.65 0.03 -20.83
C ALA A 108 24.78 -0.69 -21.59
N GLN A 109 25.80 0.05 -22.05
CA GLN A 109 26.98 -0.50 -22.74
C GLN A 109 28.04 -1.06 -21.76
N GLN A 110 27.91 -0.78 -20.46
CA GLN A 110 28.88 -1.13 -19.42
C GLN A 110 28.39 -2.27 -18.52
N SER A 111 27.80 -3.31 -19.11
CA SER A 111 27.29 -4.50 -18.40
C SER A 111 28.34 -5.17 -17.52
N ALA A 112 29.48 -5.54 -18.12
CA ALA A 112 30.66 -6.02 -17.40
C ALA A 112 31.28 -4.95 -16.49
N GLY A 113 31.04 -3.66 -16.80
CA GLY A 113 31.48 -2.53 -16.00
C GLY A 113 30.75 -2.41 -14.66
N LEU A 114 29.43 -2.65 -14.58
CA LEU A 114 28.69 -2.66 -13.31
C LEU A 114 29.22 -3.76 -12.38
N GLU A 115 29.35 -4.99 -12.87
CA GLU A 115 29.85 -6.10 -12.04
C GLU A 115 31.31 -5.91 -11.63
N ALA A 116 32.16 -5.43 -12.54
CA ALA A 116 33.54 -5.09 -12.23
C ALA A 116 33.62 -3.96 -11.20
N TRP A 117 32.82 -2.89 -11.36
CA TRP A 117 32.75 -1.76 -10.43
C TRP A 117 32.28 -2.21 -9.04
N LEU A 118 31.22 -3.05 -8.97
CA LEU A 118 30.72 -3.59 -7.72
C LEU A 118 31.82 -4.36 -6.98
N ARG A 119 32.50 -5.28 -7.67
CA ARG A 119 33.62 -6.06 -7.09
C ARG A 119 34.80 -5.19 -6.70
N GLN A 120 35.18 -4.20 -7.52
CA GLN A 120 36.27 -3.26 -7.24
C GLN A 120 35.98 -2.37 -6.02
N ASN A 121 34.70 -2.06 -5.76
CA ASN A 121 34.26 -1.30 -4.58
C ASN A 121 33.99 -2.21 -3.35
N GLY A 122 34.34 -3.50 -3.42
CA GLY A 122 34.24 -4.45 -2.31
C GLY A 122 32.85 -5.07 -2.10
N TYR A 123 31.88 -4.82 -2.99
CA TYR A 123 30.55 -5.39 -2.85
C TYR A 123 30.52 -6.88 -3.24
N ARG A 124 29.74 -7.65 -2.48
CA ARG A 124 29.43 -9.04 -2.79
C ARG A 124 28.29 -9.06 -3.82
N ILE A 125 28.52 -9.69 -4.96
CA ILE A 125 27.49 -9.94 -5.97
C ILE A 125 26.88 -11.32 -5.66
N PRO A 126 25.57 -11.43 -5.34
CA PRO A 126 24.94 -12.72 -5.07
C PRO A 126 24.90 -13.61 -6.33
N ALA A 127 24.80 -14.93 -6.12
CA ALA A 127 24.65 -15.88 -7.23
C ALA A 127 23.35 -15.58 -8.01
N GLY A 128 23.41 -15.63 -9.34
CA GLY A 128 22.29 -15.29 -10.22
C GLY A 128 22.12 -13.80 -10.55
N ALA A 129 22.75 -12.88 -9.80
CA ALA A 129 22.61 -11.44 -10.05
C ALA A 129 23.06 -11.03 -11.46
N SER A 130 24.17 -11.61 -11.95
CA SER A 130 24.72 -11.35 -13.29
C SER A 130 23.72 -11.66 -14.42
N GLU A 131 22.92 -12.72 -14.28
CA GLU A 131 21.90 -13.09 -15.27
C GLU A 131 20.71 -12.11 -15.27
N VAL A 132 20.25 -11.73 -14.07
CA VAL A 132 19.18 -10.75 -13.90
C VAL A 132 19.61 -9.37 -14.39
N ILE A 133 20.83 -8.92 -14.05
CA ILE A 133 21.48 -7.72 -14.61
C ILE A 133 21.49 -7.79 -16.14
N GLY A 134 21.98 -8.91 -16.70
CA GLY A 134 22.01 -9.17 -18.14
C GLY A 134 20.62 -9.10 -18.82
N THR A 135 19.55 -9.47 -18.11
CA THR A 135 18.17 -9.36 -18.62
C THR A 135 17.77 -7.90 -18.82
N TYR A 136 17.96 -7.05 -17.82
CA TYR A 136 17.60 -5.63 -17.90
C TYR A 136 18.36 -4.89 -19.00
N LEU A 137 19.64 -5.22 -19.19
CA LEU A 137 20.49 -4.65 -20.24
C LEU A 137 19.98 -5.01 -21.65
N LYS A 138 19.57 -6.26 -21.87
CA LYS A 138 18.91 -6.70 -23.12
C LYS A 138 17.60 -5.94 -23.38
N GLN A 139 16.94 -5.44 -22.34
CA GLN A 139 15.76 -4.57 -22.45
C GLN A 139 16.09 -3.07 -22.56
N ASN A 140 17.36 -2.71 -22.80
CA ASN A 140 17.90 -1.35 -22.84
C ASN A 140 17.68 -0.52 -21.56
N MET A 141 17.54 -1.19 -20.41
CA MET A 141 17.48 -0.51 -19.11
C MET A 141 18.89 -0.15 -18.62
N ARG A 142 18.94 0.83 -17.72
CA ARG A 142 20.16 1.33 -17.08
C ARG A 142 20.14 0.99 -15.60
N PHE A 143 21.24 1.21 -14.90
CA PHE A 143 21.31 1.02 -13.45
C PHE A 143 21.66 2.32 -12.74
N PHE A 144 20.85 2.63 -11.73
CA PHE A 144 21.12 3.62 -10.71
C PHE A 144 21.66 2.87 -9.48
N VAL A 145 22.85 3.25 -9.01
CA VAL A 145 23.45 2.72 -7.79
C VAL A 145 23.48 3.82 -6.74
N ALA A 146 22.84 3.59 -5.59
CA ALA A 146 22.93 4.45 -4.42
C ALA A 146 23.74 3.73 -3.33
N LYS A 147 24.94 4.23 -3.06
CA LYS A 147 25.77 3.81 -1.91
C LYS A 147 25.48 4.73 -0.73
N VAL A 148 25.36 4.19 0.48
CA VAL A 148 25.24 5.02 1.68
C VAL A 148 26.60 5.61 2.09
N ASN A 149 26.62 6.93 2.23
CA ASN A 149 27.73 7.72 2.73
C ASN A 149 27.53 7.97 4.24
N LEU A 150 28.19 7.15 5.05
CA LEU A 150 28.00 7.16 6.51
C LEU A 150 28.56 8.39 7.22
N ALA A 151 29.53 9.07 6.61
CA ALA A 151 30.01 10.34 7.15
C ALA A 151 28.91 11.40 7.05
N GLU A 152 28.23 11.46 5.90
CA GLU A 152 27.07 12.33 5.69
C GLU A 152 25.85 11.88 6.52
N GLN A 153 25.55 10.58 6.62
CA GLN A 153 24.48 10.10 7.50
C GLN A 153 24.70 10.53 8.96
N ALA A 154 25.91 10.34 9.50
CA ALA A 154 26.27 10.74 10.85
C ALA A 154 26.23 12.28 11.03
N ARG A 155 26.66 13.04 10.02
CA ARG A 155 26.61 14.52 10.01
C ARG A 155 25.17 15.04 9.99
N LEU A 156 24.26 14.33 9.32
CA LEU A 156 22.85 14.68 9.21
C LEU A 156 22.00 14.18 10.40
N GLY A 157 22.51 13.22 11.18
CA GLY A 157 21.89 12.76 12.43
C GLY A 157 20.71 11.79 12.28
N PHE A 158 20.44 11.27 11.07
CA PHE A 158 19.34 10.33 10.85
C PHE A 158 19.70 8.89 11.25
N SER A 159 18.85 8.27 12.08
CA SER A 159 18.94 6.86 12.47
C SER A 159 18.43 5.88 11.39
N TYR A 160 17.80 6.41 10.34
CA TYR A 160 17.23 5.66 9.22
C TYR A 160 17.72 6.22 7.89
N LEU A 161 17.54 5.45 6.81
CA LEU A 161 17.84 5.86 5.44
C LEU A 161 16.62 6.59 4.84
N ARG A 162 16.79 7.83 4.38
CA ARG A 162 15.66 8.63 3.85
C ARG A 162 15.24 8.16 2.45
N PRO A 163 13.94 8.28 2.08
CA PRO A 163 13.46 7.80 0.79
C PRO A 163 14.21 8.42 -0.41
N LEU A 164 14.56 7.60 -1.39
CA LEU A 164 15.13 8.06 -2.66
C LEU A 164 14.00 8.34 -3.66
N GLN A 165 13.96 9.56 -4.19
CA GLN A 165 13.00 10.00 -5.20
C GLN A 165 13.69 10.17 -6.55
N VAL A 166 13.13 9.55 -7.58
CA VAL A 166 13.59 9.68 -8.98
C VAL A 166 12.43 10.07 -9.89
N ALA A 167 12.64 11.06 -10.74
CA ALA A 167 11.66 11.57 -11.70
C ALA A 167 12.07 11.22 -13.13
N TYR A 168 11.21 10.54 -13.89
CA TYR A 168 11.50 10.19 -15.28
C TYR A 168 10.24 9.93 -16.09
N GLU A 169 10.36 10.07 -17.41
CA GLU A 169 9.35 9.69 -18.38
C GLU A 169 9.72 8.34 -19.02
N SER A 170 8.78 7.41 -19.08
CA SER A 170 8.95 6.13 -19.78
C SER A 170 7.60 5.51 -20.14
N PRO A 171 7.47 4.85 -21.31
CA PRO A 171 6.31 4.01 -21.59
C PRO A 171 6.29 2.71 -20.76
N LYS A 172 7.39 2.35 -20.08
CA LYS A 172 7.47 1.18 -19.21
C LYS A 172 6.91 1.52 -17.82
N PHE A 173 5.60 1.35 -17.63
CA PHE A 173 4.98 1.42 -16.30
C PHE A 173 5.20 0.09 -15.55
N MET A 174 6.36 -0.04 -14.90
CA MET A 174 6.79 -1.25 -14.21
C MET A 174 7.63 -0.93 -12.97
N LEU A 175 7.71 -1.87 -12.02
CA LEU A 175 8.63 -1.82 -10.88
C LEU A 175 9.58 -3.04 -10.93
N PRO A 176 10.88 -2.81 -11.15
CA PRO A 176 11.87 -3.89 -11.17
C PRO A 176 12.13 -4.45 -9.75
N ILE A 177 11.76 -5.71 -9.53
CA ILE A 177 11.85 -6.39 -8.23
C ILE A 177 12.89 -7.53 -8.20
N ARG A 178 13.36 -8.01 -9.36
CA ARG A 178 14.18 -9.23 -9.44
C ARG A 178 15.56 -9.10 -8.80
N LEU A 179 16.20 -7.92 -8.83
CA LEU A 179 17.47 -7.72 -8.11
C LEU A 179 17.32 -7.78 -6.58
N GLY A 180 16.18 -7.33 -6.04
CA GLY A 180 15.89 -7.45 -4.61
C GLY A 180 15.79 -8.91 -4.18
N MET A 181 15.03 -9.71 -4.93
CA MET A 181 14.87 -11.15 -4.66
C MET A 181 16.18 -11.94 -4.67
N VAL A 182 17.10 -11.60 -5.57
CA VAL A 182 18.41 -12.29 -5.67
C VAL A 182 19.30 -12.06 -4.45
N ASN A 183 19.09 -10.99 -3.68
CA ASN A 183 19.81 -10.70 -2.45
C ASN A 183 19.02 -11.07 -1.17
N ALA A 184 17.76 -11.50 -1.30
CA ALA A 184 16.87 -11.75 -0.17
C ALA A 184 17.08 -13.14 0.46
N ALA A 185 17.04 -13.20 1.79
CA ALA A 185 17.13 -14.47 2.55
C ALA A 185 15.80 -15.26 2.61
N GLY A 186 14.72 -14.71 2.04
CA GLY A 186 13.37 -15.26 2.04
C GLY A 186 12.39 -14.30 1.35
N PRO A 187 11.07 -14.58 1.38
CA PRO A 187 10.07 -13.69 0.82
C PRO A 187 10.19 -12.27 1.38
N GLN A 188 9.95 -11.29 0.52
CA GLN A 188 10.00 -9.86 0.84
C GLN A 188 8.58 -9.28 0.81
N GLU A 189 8.31 -8.29 1.65
CA GLU A 189 7.07 -7.52 1.60
C GLU A 189 7.31 -6.23 0.80
N LEU A 190 6.34 -5.83 -0.02
CA LEU A 190 6.40 -4.62 -0.84
C LEU A 190 5.05 -3.91 -0.83
N PHE A 191 5.07 -2.63 -0.47
CA PHE A 191 3.93 -1.73 -0.61
C PHE A 191 4.15 -0.79 -1.80
N VAL A 192 3.26 -0.85 -2.78
CA VAL A 192 3.26 0.06 -3.94
C VAL A 192 2.12 1.06 -3.78
N TYR A 193 2.48 2.33 -3.63
CA TYR A 193 1.56 3.45 -3.65
C TYR A 193 1.55 4.08 -5.04
N ALA A 194 0.42 4.06 -5.71
CA ALA A 194 0.25 4.73 -6.99
C ALA A 194 -0.78 5.86 -6.86
N LEU A 195 -0.34 7.07 -7.20
CA LEU A 195 -1.16 8.28 -7.27
C LEU A 195 -1.47 8.54 -8.74
N THR A 196 -2.75 8.61 -9.12
CA THR A 196 -3.18 8.66 -10.52
C THR A 196 -4.31 9.67 -10.75
N ARG A 197 -4.62 9.96 -12.02
CA ARG A 197 -5.68 10.91 -12.39
C ARG A 197 -7.01 10.25 -12.71
N ASN A 198 -6.99 9.07 -13.33
CA ASN A 198 -8.12 8.50 -14.04
C ASN A 198 -8.78 7.36 -13.27
N GLY A 199 -8.00 6.40 -12.77
CA GLY A 199 -8.50 5.24 -12.02
C GLY A 199 -7.37 4.43 -11.38
N ARG A 200 -7.73 3.31 -10.73
CA ARG A 200 -6.79 2.55 -9.91
C ARG A 200 -5.68 1.93 -10.73
N VAL A 201 -4.56 1.63 -10.07
CA VAL A 201 -3.48 0.84 -10.64
C VAL A 201 -3.64 -0.62 -10.25
N GLU A 202 -3.39 -1.49 -11.22
CA GLU A 202 -3.36 -2.95 -11.06
C GLU A 202 -2.26 -3.53 -11.94
N THR A 203 -1.83 -4.75 -11.63
CA THR A 203 -0.80 -5.47 -12.38
C THR A 203 -1.39 -6.16 -13.62
N THR A 204 -0.61 -6.21 -14.71
CA THR A 204 -1.02 -6.85 -15.98
C THR A 204 -0.49 -8.28 -16.12
N ASN A 205 0.67 -8.59 -15.52
CA ASN A 205 1.29 -9.93 -15.56
C ASN A 205 1.07 -10.77 -14.28
N TYR A 206 0.60 -10.14 -13.20
CA TYR A 206 0.19 -10.82 -11.97
C TYR A 206 -1.29 -10.52 -11.67
N ARG A 207 -1.98 -11.45 -11.00
CA ARG A 207 -3.39 -11.23 -10.64
C ARG A 207 -3.47 -10.22 -9.49
N THR A 208 -4.06 -9.06 -9.75
CA THR A 208 -4.48 -8.16 -8.68
C THR A 208 -5.76 -8.68 -8.02
N VAL A 209 -5.75 -8.86 -6.69
CA VAL A 209 -6.84 -9.44 -5.90
C VAL A 209 -7.24 -8.47 -4.79
N LYS A 210 -8.54 -8.20 -4.62
CA LYS A 210 -9.05 -7.40 -3.50
C LYS A 210 -8.92 -8.17 -2.19
N LEU A 211 -8.30 -7.56 -1.19
CA LEU A 211 -8.18 -8.14 0.16
C LEU A 211 -9.57 -8.30 0.80
N PRO A 212 -9.85 -9.34 1.63
CA PRO A 212 -11.11 -9.46 2.35
C PRO A 212 -11.39 -8.23 3.22
N THR A 213 -12.62 -7.71 3.16
CA THR A 213 -13.05 -6.46 3.79
C THR A 213 -14.53 -6.53 4.18
N ASP A 214 -15.01 -5.55 4.95
CA ASP A 214 -16.40 -5.39 5.41
C ASP A 214 -16.93 -6.57 6.25
N MET A 215 -16.02 -7.30 6.90
CA MET A 215 -16.33 -8.42 7.78
C MET A 215 -16.57 -7.94 9.22
N ASP A 216 -17.68 -8.36 9.84
CA ASP A 216 -17.91 -8.23 11.28
C ASP A 216 -16.96 -9.20 12.03
N LEU A 217 -16.09 -8.66 12.89
CA LEU A 217 -15.08 -9.38 13.66
C LEU A 217 -15.24 -9.20 15.18
N PRO A 218 -14.67 -10.10 16.00
CA PRO A 218 -14.73 -9.99 17.45
C PRO A 218 -14.14 -8.69 18.00
N VAL A 219 -14.90 -8.01 18.87
CA VAL A 219 -14.55 -6.71 19.48
C VAL A 219 -13.18 -6.69 20.17
N TYR A 220 -12.70 -7.82 20.69
CA TYR A 220 -11.39 -7.89 21.36
C TYR A 220 -10.20 -7.53 20.44
N LEU A 221 -10.37 -7.56 19.11
CA LEU A 221 -9.32 -7.17 18.16
C LEU A 221 -8.88 -5.71 18.29
N LYS A 222 -9.67 -4.85 18.96
CA LYS A 222 -9.25 -3.47 19.27
C LYS A 222 -8.21 -3.34 20.38
N HIS A 223 -7.93 -4.43 21.11
CA HIS A 223 -6.87 -4.41 22.11
C HIS A 223 -5.49 -4.35 21.45
N SER A 224 -4.52 -3.75 22.16
CA SER A 224 -3.18 -3.50 21.62
C SER A 224 -2.54 -4.77 21.05
N GLY A 225 -2.10 -4.70 19.79
CA GLY A 225 -1.45 -5.81 19.07
C GLY A 225 -2.39 -6.89 18.50
N GLU A 226 -3.64 -7.02 18.96
CA GLU A 226 -4.56 -8.06 18.45
C GLU A 226 -4.92 -7.81 16.98
N PHE A 227 -5.24 -6.57 16.58
CA PHE A 227 -5.51 -6.23 15.17
C PHE A 227 -4.31 -6.51 14.26
N ALA A 228 -3.11 -6.11 14.67
CA ALA A 228 -1.87 -6.36 13.92
C ALA A 228 -1.61 -7.87 13.76
N SER A 229 -1.90 -8.67 14.80
CA SER A 229 -1.76 -10.13 14.78
C SER A 229 -2.78 -10.78 13.87
N PHE A 230 -4.05 -10.35 13.95
CA PHE A 230 -5.12 -10.75 13.02
C PHE A 230 -4.74 -10.46 11.57
N TYR A 231 -4.33 -9.22 11.30
CA TYR A 231 -4.05 -8.76 9.94
C TYR A 231 -2.88 -9.51 9.31
N LYS A 232 -1.78 -9.71 10.05
CA LYS A 232 -0.64 -10.53 9.60
C LYS A 232 -1.05 -11.98 9.28
N ALA A 233 -1.86 -12.60 10.14
CA ALA A 233 -2.35 -13.96 9.91
C ALA A 233 -3.32 -14.04 8.72
N MET A 234 -4.23 -13.07 8.60
CA MET A 234 -5.19 -12.99 7.49
C MET A 234 -4.48 -12.76 6.16
N PHE A 235 -3.53 -11.83 6.08
CA PHE A 235 -2.74 -11.58 4.88
C PHE A 235 -1.92 -12.82 4.48
N ALA A 236 -1.21 -13.46 5.42
CA ALA A 236 -0.49 -14.70 5.16
C ALA A 236 -1.42 -15.78 4.59
N ARG A 237 -2.63 -15.92 5.15
CA ARG A 237 -3.64 -16.86 4.67
C ARG A 237 -4.17 -16.50 3.27
N GLN A 238 -4.28 -15.22 2.93
CA GLN A 238 -4.66 -14.81 1.56
C GLN A 238 -3.54 -15.08 0.54
N VAL A 239 -2.26 -14.89 0.92
CA VAL A 239 -1.11 -15.24 0.09
C VAL A 239 -1.10 -16.76 -0.20
N GLU A 240 -1.31 -17.60 0.82
CA GLU A 240 -1.47 -19.05 0.67
C GLU A 240 -2.64 -19.40 -0.27
N ASN A 241 -3.81 -18.80 -0.07
CA ASN A 241 -5.00 -19.03 -0.89
C ASN A 241 -4.86 -18.58 -2.35
N GLN A 242 -3.79 -17.85 -2.72
CA GLN A 242 -3.48 -17.42 -4.08
C GLN A 242 -2.14 -18.00 -4.58
N ASP A 243 -1.72 -19.15 -4.03
CA ASP A 243 -0.50 -19.88 -4.41
C ASP A 243 0.77 -19.01 -4.41
N GLY A 244 0.85 -18.01 -3.53
CA GLY A 244 1.98 -17.08 -3.45
C GLY A 244 2.12 -16.08 -4.61
N ARG A 245 1.15 -15.98 -5.54
CA ARG A 245 1.31 -15.29 -6.84
C ARG A 245 0.45 -14.03 -7.05
N ALA A 246 -0.30 -13.61 -6.04
CA ALA A 246 -1.19 -12.46 -6.14
C ALA A 246 -0.57 -11.15 -5.64
N VAL A 247 -1.02 -10.06 -6.26
CA VAL A 247 -0.80 -8.68 -5.79
C VAL A 247 -2.09 -8.23 -5.12
N PHE A 248 -2.03 -7.84 -3.85
CA PHE A 248 -3.24 -7.53 -3.08
C PHE A 248 -3.57 -6.03 -3.15
N LEU A 249 -4.76 -5.70 -3.63
CA LEU A 249 -5.31 -4.35 -3.50
C LEU A 249 -5.85 -4.19 -2.09
N GLU A 250 -5.33 -3.21 -1.36
CA GLU A 250 -5.71 -2.90 0.03
C GLU A 250 -6.49 -1.59 0.14
N TYR A 251 -6.24 -0.65 -0.78
CA TYR A 251 -6.91 0.64 -0.85
C TYR A 251 -7.00 1.09 -2.31
N ALA A 252 -8.16 1.58 -2.73
CA ALA A 252 -8.35 2.36 -3.94
C ALA A 252 -9.40 3.45 -3.65
N TRP A 253 -9.00 4.71 -3.53
CA TRP A 253 -9.95 5.79 -3.24
C TRP A 253 -9.47 7.14 -3.78
N ASP A 254 -10.43 7.96 -4.15
CA ASP A 254 -10.27 9.34 -4.56
C ASP A 254 -9.92 10.25 -3.35
N MET A 255 -8.71 10.81 -3.30
CA MET A 255 -8.17 11.50 -2.12
C MET A 255 -8.86 12.83 -1.76
N ARG A 256 -9.94 13.20 -2.44
CA ARG A 256 -10.78 14.36 -2.07
C ARG A 256 -11.54 14.15 -0.75
N TRP A 257 -11.75 12.90 -0.31
CA TRP A 257 -12.46 12.55 0.92
C TRP A 257 -12.22 11.08 1.30
N CYS A 258 -12.47 10.73 2.56
CA CYS A 258 -12.52 9.35 3.05
C CYS A 258 -13.73 9.17 3.98
N ASP A 259 -14.29 7.95 4.05
CA ASP A 259 -15.31 7.61 5.05
C ASP A 259 -15.27 6.11 5.45
N PRO A 260 -14.96 5.79 6.72
CA PRO A 260 -14.27 6.68 7.68
C PRO A 260 -12.83 6.96 7.23
N CYS A 261 -12.14 7.87 7.92
CA CYS A 261 -10.71 8.15 7.70
C CYS A 261 -9.82 7.37 8.69
N ALA A 262 -8.54 7.17 8.37
CA ALA A 262 -7.55 6.47 9.23
C ALA A 262 -6.48 7.45 9.73
N ALA A 263 -6.01 8.31 8.83
CA ALA A 263 -5.36 9.58 9.12
C ALA A 263 -6.13 10.69 8.38
N ASP A 264 -5.74 11.95 8.63
CA ASP A 264 -6.26 13.10 7.89
C ASP A 264 -5.90 13.02 6.39
N PRO A 265 -6.69 13.62 5.47
CA PRO A 265 -6.32 13.68 4.06
C PRO A 265 -5.03 14.49 3.84
N LEU A 266 -4.13 13.97 2.99
CA LEU A 266 -2.89 14.65 2.63
C LEU A 266 -3.17 16.00 1.95
N SER A 267 -2.42 17.03 2.35
CA SER A 267 -2.50 18.37 1.77
C SER A 267 -1.98 18.41 0.34
N GLY A 268 -2.34 19.47 -0.39
CA GLY A 268 -1.84 19.70 -1.75
C GLY A 268 -0.31 19.81 -1.84
N ASP A 269 0.34 20.25 -0.78
CA ASP A 269 1.80 20.40 -0.69
C ASP A 269 2.49 19.05 -0.48
N GLU A 270 1.93 18.17 0.35
CA GLU A 270 2.41 16.81 0.53
C GLU A 270 2.21 15.98 -0.74
N LEU A 271 1.05 16.09 -1.38
CA LEU A 271 0.76 15.45 -2.66
C LEU A 271 1.75 15.90 -3.75
N ARG A 272 2.06 17.20 -3.85
CA ARG A 272 3.08 17.69 -4.78
C ARG A 272 4.46 17.09 -4.49
N GLN A 273 4.88 16.99 -3.23
CA GLN A 273 6.16 16.38 -2.83
C GLN A 273 6.19 14.85 -3.06
N LEU A 274 5.04 14.18 -3.04
CA LEU A 274 4.88 12.78 -3.44
C LEU A 274 4.90 12.57 -4.97
N GLY A 275 5.02 13.63 -5.77
CA GLY A 275 5.08 13.56 -7.22
C GLY A 275 3.76 13.79 -7.94
N VAL A 276 2.71 14.27 -7.25
CA VAL A 276 1.48 14.76 -7.89
C VAL A 276 1.74 16.16 -8.47
N PHE A 277 2.57 16.24 -9.50
CA PHE A 277 2.97 17.50 -10.15
C PHE A 277 1.83 18.21 -10.90
N TRP A 278 0.64 17.61 -10.96
CA TRP A 278 -0.48 18.08 -11.77
C TRP A 278 -1.64 18.72 -10.99
N ILE A 279 -1.53 18.81 -9.67
CA ILE A 279 -2.43 19.62 -8.89
C ILE A 279 -1.83 21.03 -8.82
N ASP A 280 -2.49 21.98 -9.48
CA ASP A 280 -2.12 23.39 -9.36
C ASP A 280 -2.35 23.81 -7.89
N GLY A 281 -1.42 24.58 -7.31
CA GLY A 281 -1.47 25.02 -5.91
C GLY A 281 -2.59 26.03 -5.56
N GLY A 282 -3.67 26.09 -6.35
CA GLY A 282 -4.84 26.90 -6.07
C GLY A 282 -5.86 26.13 -5.24
N GLU A 283 -6.08 26.58 -4.00
CA GLU A 283 -6.99 26.00 -3.00
C GLU A 283 -8.43 25.71 -3.51
N SER A 284 -8.85 26.41 -4.57
CA SER A 284 -10.22 26.39 -5.12
C SER A 284 -10.64 25.11 -5.87
N ARG A 285 -9.76 24.13 -6.08
CA ARG A 285 -10.12 22.84 -6.71
C ARG A 285 -9.62 21.65 -5.87
N PRO A 286 -10.52 20.75 -5.45
CA PRO A 286 -10.11 19.57 -4.69
C PRO A 286 -9.26 18.65 -5.58
N PRO A 287 -8.17 18.05 -5.06
CA PRO A 287 -7.16 17.38 -5.86
C PRO A 287 -7.77 16.18 -6.62
N ASN A 288 -7.69 16.17 -7.96
CA ASN A 288 -8.03 14.96 -8.72
C ASN A 288 -6.87 13.96 -8.66
N VAL A 289 -6.85 13.20 -7.57
CA VAL A 289 -5.87 12.16 -7.27
C VAL A 289 -6.63 10.95 -6.75
N LEU A 290 -6.42 9.81 -7.38
CA LEU A 290 -6.82 8.52 -6.84
C LEU A 290 -5.57 7.80 -6.32
N LEU A 291 -5.64 7.31 -5.09
CA LEU A 291 -4.59 6.50 -4.48
C LEU A 291 -4.93 5.03 -4.62
N SER A 292 -3.99 4.23 -5.11
CA SER A 292 -4.00 2.77 -5.02
C SER A 292 -2.88 2.31 -4.08
N ARG A 293 -3.21 1.49 -3.08
CA ARG A 293 -2.25 0.75 -2.24
C ARG A 293 -2.28 -0.71 -2.67
N LEU A 294 -1.18 -1.19 -3.23
CA LEU A 294 -0.94 -2.60 -3.50
C LEU A 294 0.06 -3.15 -2.48
N HIS A 295 -0.17 -4.37 -2.02
CA HIS A 295 0.70 -5.09 -1.09
C HIS A 295 1.07 -6.45 -1.70
N VAL A 296 2.35 -6.75 -1.74
CA VAL A 296 2.89 -7.95 -2.40
C VAL A 296 3.89 -8.63 -1.47
N ARG A 297 3.62 -9.90 -1.15
CA ARG A 297 4.65 -10.80 -0.63
C ARG A 297 5.25 -11.54 -1.81
N TYR A 298 6.54 -11.33 -2.09
CA TYR A 298 7.17 -11.84 -3.30
C TYR A 298 8.46 -12.61 -3.04
N ASP A 299 8.70 -13.62 -3.87
CA ASP A 299 9.92 -14.43 -3.93
C ASP A 299 10.19 -14.87 -5.38
N ASN A 300 11.41 -15.36 -5.65
CA ASN A 300 11.86 -15.71 -6.99
C ASN A 300 11.15 -16.94 -7.60
N ALA A 301 10.47 -17.77 -6.81
CA ALA A 301 9.74 -18.93 -7.30
C ALA A 301 8.33 -18.57 -7.79
N HIS A 302 7.71 -17.57 -7.17
CA HIS A 302 6.36 -17.10 -7.50
C HIS A 302 6.34 -15.85 -8.40
N PHE A 303 7.36 -15.00 -8.30
CA PHE A 303 7.53 -13.77 -9.09
C PHE A 303 8.80 -13.82 -9.97
N PRO A 304 8.85 -14.63 -11.04
CA PRO A 304 10.02 -14.70 -11.93
C PRO A 304 10.21 -13.44 -12.80
N GLU A 305 9.19 -12.60 -12.92
CA GLU A 305 9.17 -11.36 -13.71
C GLU A 305 9.01 -10.12 -12.81
N ASP A 306 9.27 -8.95 -13.37
CA ASP A 306 9.03 -7.67 -12.71
C ASP A 306 7.54 -7.32 -12.72
N LEU A 307 7.08 -6.49 -11.77
CA LEU A 307 5.67 -6.06 -11.75
C LEU A 307 5.42 -5.07 -12.89
N VAL A 308 4.53 -5.40 -13.82
CA VAL A 308 4.07 -4.50 -14.88
C VAL A 308 2.66 -4.01 -14.53
N PHE A 309 2.42 -2.71 -14.68
CA PHE A 309 1.22 -2.03 -14.22
C PHE A 309 0.41 -1.40 -15.37
N GLN A 310 -0.88 -1.17 -15.10
CA GLN A 310 -1.74 -0.31 -15.92
C GLN A 310 -2.52 0.67 -15.02
N GLU A 311 -2.74 1.89 -15.50
CA GLU A 311 -3.78 2.78 -14.96
C GLU A 311 -5.12 2.36 -15.58
N THR A 312 -6.11 2.04 -14.76
CA THR A 312 -7.45 1.66 -15.22
C THR A 312 -8.38 2.88 -15.32
N GLY A 313 -9.56 2.69 -15.92
CA GLY A 313 -10.68 3.64 -15.77
C GLY A 313 -11.52 3.42 -14.50
N ASP A 314 -11.16 2.46 -13.63
CA ASP A 314 -11.97 2.08 -12.47
C ASP A 314 -11.66 3.00 -11.26
N ARG A 315 -12.67 3.79 -10.86
CA ARG A 315 -12.64 4.68 -9.69
C ARG A 315 -13.46 4.15 -8.50
N SER A 316 -13.85 2.88 -8.52
CA SER A 316 -14.62 2.29 -7.42
C SER A 316 -13.84 2.33 -6.11
N ASN A 317 -14.45 2.93 -5.09
CA ASN A 317 -13.86 2.99 -3.76
C ASN A 317 -13.67 1.58 -3.19
N PHE A 318 -12.50 1.33 -2.63
CA PHE A 318 -12.13 0.11 -1.95
C PHE A 318 -11.20 0.43 -0.78
N GLN A 319 -11.39 -0.26 0.34
CA GLN A 319 -10.56 -0.15 1.54
C GLN A 319 -10.55 -1.50 2.26
N GLY A 320 -9.43 -1.85 2.90
CA GLY A 320 -9.39 -2.86 3.95
C GLY A 320 -10.05 -2.32 5.22
N ARG A 321 -11.33 -2.61 5.43
CA ARG A 321 -12.12 -2.23 6.59
C ARG A 321 -12.59 -3.48 7.33
N TYR A 322 -12.35 -3.51 8.63
CA TYR A 322 -12.76 -4.61 9.51
C TYR A 322 -13.66 -4.06 10.60
N VAL A 323 -14.83 -4.66 10.78
CA VAL A 323 -15.94 -4.04 11.50
C VAL A 323 -16.07 -4.65 12.89
N LEU A 324 -16.12 -3.82 13.93
CA LEU A 324 -16.38 -4.24 15.30
C LEU A 324 -17.76 -3.73 15.74
N ARG A 325 -18.67 -4.63 16.10
CA ARG A 325 -20.02 -4.27 16.55
C ARG A 325 -20.19 -4.44 18.04
N HIS A 326 -20.20 -3.31 18.75
CA HIS A 326 -20.49 -3.26 20.18
C HIS A 326 -21.96 -3.52 20.42
N ALA A 327 -22.24 -4.61 21.14
CA ALA A 327 -23.59 -4.90 21.56
C ALA A 327 -24.07 -3.86 22.58
N TRP A 328 -25.33 -3.45 22.46
CA TRP A 328 -26.03 -2.65 23.46
C TRP A 328 -26.11 -3.42 24.79
N THR A 329 -25.72 -2.76 25.88
CA THR A 329 -25.52 -3.36 27.20
C THR A 329 -26.65 -3.09 28.20
N GLY A 330 -27.78 -2.52 27.75
CA GLY A 330 -28.91 -2.19 28.60
C GLY A 330 -29.67 -3.41 29.15
N GLY A 331 -30.57 -3.14 30.10
CA GLY A 331 -31.43 -4.15 30.72
C GLY A 331 -32.65 -4.53 29.86
N ASP A 332 -33.28 -5.67 30.15
CA ASP A 332 -34.40 -6.21 29.37
C ASP A 332 -35.73 -5.50 29.66
N THR A 333 -35.81 -4.21 29.30
CA THR A 333 -36.97 -3.33 29.54
C THR A 333 -38.08 -3.45 28.49
N CYS A 334 -37.88 -4.26 27.44
CA CYS A 334 -38.87 -4.52 26.40
C CYS A 334 -38.70 -5.91 25.77
N SER A 335 -39.75 -6.42 25.11
CA SER A 335 -39.71 -7.72 24.41
C SER A 335 -38.64 -7.79 23.31
N ALA A 336 -38.38 -6.69 22.60
CA ALA A 336 -37.37 -6.60 21.56
C ALA A 336 -35.93 -6.83 22.10
N ALA A 337 -35.67 -6.61 23.39
CA ALA A 337 -34.36 -6.88 23.99
C ALA A 337 -34.00 -8.38 23.98
N ALA A 338 -34.99 -9.27 24.20
CA ALA A 338 -34.77 -10.72 24.18
C ALA A 338 -34.57 -11.29 22.77
N GLU A 339 -35.14 -10.66 21.75
CA GLU A 339 -34.84 -10.95 20.34
C GLU A 339 -33.46 -10.42 19.94
N TYR A 340 -33.14 -9.19 20.36
CA TYR A 340 -31.85 -8.57 20.15
C TYR A 340 -30.68 -9.40 20.74
N ARG A 341 -30.78 -9.88 21.99
CA ARG A 341 -29.74 -10.73 22.61
C ARG A 341 -29.46 -11.99 21.79
N ARG A 342 -30.51 -12.68 21.32
CA ARG A 342 -30.37 -13.87 20.44
C ARG A 342 -29.68 -13.52 19.12
N ALA A 343 -30.03 -12.39 18.50
CA ALA A 343 -29.38 -11.91 17.28
C ALA A 343 -27.90 -11.54 17.50
N VAL A 344 -27.53 -11.00 18.67
CA VAL A 344 -26.14 -10.74 19.08
C VAL A 344 -25.36 -12.05 19.25
N ASP A 345 -25.95 -13.06 19.89
CA ASP A 345 -25.29 -14.35 20.09
C ASP A 345 -25.04 -15.08 18.75
N ASP A 346 -26.03 -15.07 17.85
CA ASP A 346 -25.89 -15.54 16.47
C ASP A 346 -24.82 -14.74 15.70
N ARG A 347 -24.72 -13.43 15.93
CA ARG A 347 -23.68 -12.57 15.34
C ARG A 347 -22.29 -12.95 15.86
N ARG A 348 -22.11 -13.09 17.18
CA ARG A 348 -20.84 -13.49 17.80
C ARG A 348 -20.37 -14.87 17.32
N ALA A 349 -21.31 -15.79 17.08
CA ALA A 349 -20.99 -17.09 16.48
C ALA A 349 -20.48 -16.95 15.03
N ARG A 350 -21.01 -16.00 14.24
CA ARG A 350 -20.50 -15.67 12.89
C ARG A 350 -19.16 -14.93 12.94
N GLU A 351 -18.99 -13.94 13.82
CA GLU A 351 -17.73 -13.22 14.05
C GLU A 351 -16.58 -14.20 14.35
N ALA A 352 -16.81 -15.17 15.24
CA ALA A 352 -15.83 -16.20 15.58
C ALA A 352 -15.45 -17.11 14.40
N ALA A 353 -16.45 -17.57 13.63
CA ALA A 353 -16.24 -18.42 12.47
C ALA A 353 -15.57 -17.65 11.30
N GLY A 354 -15.93 -16.38 11.10
CA GLY A 354 -15.33 -15.49 10.12
C GLY A 354 -13.85 -15.23 10.43
N LEU A 355 -13.52 -14.90 11.69
CA LEU A 355 -12.13 -14.72 12.11
C LEU A 355 -11.30 -16.00 11.91
N ALA A 356 -11.83 -17.17 12.29
CA ALA A 356 -11.18 -18.46 12.06
C ALA A 356 -10.95 -18.73 10.56
N SER A 357 -11.95 -18.48 9.71
CA SER A 357 -11.85 -18.68 8.26
C SER A 357 -10.86 -17.71 7.59
N LEU A 358 -10.72 -16.49 8.10
CA LEU A 358 -9.80 -15.49 7.56
C LEU A 358 -8.34 -15.77 7.93
N THR A 359 -8.09 -16.33 9.11
CA THR A 359 -6.75 -16.45 9.72
C THR A 359 -6.20 -17.88 9.79
N GLY A 360 -7.06 -18.90 9.65
CA GLY A 360 -6.72 -20.29 9.97
C GLY A 360 -6.66 -20.60 11.48
N TRP A 361 -6.97 -19.64 12.36
CA TRP A 361 -6.92 -19.83 13.81
C TRP A 361 -8.02 -20.78 14.32
N ASN A 362 -7.75 -21.44 15.45
CA ASN A 362 -8.71 -22.34 16.08
C ASN A 362 -9.93 -21.56 16.62
N VAL A 363 -11.12 -21.91 16.12
CA VAL A 363 -12.39 -21.26 16.50
C VAL A 363 -12.74 -21.42 17.98
N ALA A 364 -12.27 -22.46 18.66
CA ALA A 364 -12.48 -22.65 20.09
C ALA A 364 -11.67 -21.63 20.92
N ASP A 365 -10.43 -21.36 20.55
CA ASP A 365 -9.58 -20.35 21.21
C ASP A 365 -10.10 -18.93 20.96
N ILE A 366 -10.61 -18.65 19.76
CA ILE A 366 -11.32 -17.40 19.45
C ILE A 366 -12.54 -17.24 20.36
N ARG A 367 -13.42 -18.25 20.47
CA ARG A 367 -14.60 -18.21 21.35
C ARG A 367 -14.21 -18.03 22.83
N LYS A 368 -13.09 -18.62 23.26
CA LYS A 368 -12.53 -18.42 24.59
C LYS A 368 -12.09 -16.97 24.82
N LYS A 369 -11.31 -16.37 23.89
CA LYS A 369 -10.96 -14.94 23.92
C LYS A 369 -12.18 -14.02 23.92
N MET A 370 -13.27 -14.41 23.25
CA MET A 370 -14.54 -13.66 23.23
C MET A 370 -15.35 -13.74 24.54
N GLY A 371 -14.88 -14.46 25.57
CA GLY A 371 -15.54 -14.53 26.88
C GLY A 371 -16.42 -15.77 27.10
N GLY A 372 -16.19 -16.87 26.37
CA GLY A 372 -16.71 -18.22 26.69
C GLY A 372 -18.20 -18.47 26.42
N ALA A 373 -19.07 -17.48 26.58
CA ALA A 373 -20.51 -17.55 26.31
C ALA A 373 -20.87 -17.22 24.85
N VAL A 374 -20.04 -17.64 23.89
CA VAL A 374 -20.37 -17.55 22.45
C VAL A 374 -20.94 -18.91 22.02
N PRO A 375 -22.23 -19.01 21.64
CA PRO A 375 -22.81 -20.30 21.30
C PRO A 375 -22.12 -20.93 20.10
N VAL A 376 -22.02 -22.26 20.14
CA VAL A 376 -21.62 -23.04 18.98
C VAL A 376 -22.79 -23.03 18.01
N ARG A 377 -22.65 -22.34 16.88
CA ARG A 377 -23.59 -22.46 15.78
C ARG A 377 -23.64 -23.93 15.35
N ALA A 378 -24.79 -24.57 15.53
CA ALA A 378 -25.06 -25.83 14.87
C ALA A 378 -25.05 -25.59 13.35
N GLU A 379 -24.28 -26.39 12.61
CA GLU A 379 -24.48 -26.49 11.16
C GLU A 379 -25.95 -26.88 10.93
N PRO A 380 -26.74 -26.09 10.17
CA PRO A 380 -28.10 -26.51 9.84
C PRO A 380 -27.99 -27.82 9.08
N ALA A 381 -28.70 -28.84 9.57
CA ALA A 381 -28.57 -30.18 9.05
C ALA A 381 -28.90 -30.18 7.55
N TRP A 382 -28.24 -31.03 6.76
CA TRP A 382 -28.24 -30.87 5.29
C TRP A 382 -29.65 -30.86 4.67
N TRP A 383 -30.62 -31.53 5.31
CA TRP A 383 -32.04 -31.55 4.93
C TRP A 383 -32.77 -30.22 5.16
N GLU A 384 -32.34 -29.39 6.12
CA GLU A 384 -32.92 -28.05 6.37
C GLU A 384 -32.66 -27.08 5.21
N ARG A 385 -31.74 -27.42 4.29
CA ARG A 385 -31.48 -26.68 3.05
C ARG A 385 -32.48 -27.01 1.94
N LEU A 386 -33.23 -28.12 2.05
CA LEU A 386 -34.26 -28.52 1.07
C LEU A 386 -35.56 -27.73 1.22
N TRP A 387 -35.91 -27.35 2.45
CA TRP A 387 -37.19 -26.71 2.77
C TRP A 387 -36.94 -25.44 3.57
N LYS A 388 -36.89 -24.30 2.88
CA LYS A 388 -36.97 -22.98 3.53
C LYS A 388 -38.33 -22.89 4.24
N LYS A 389 -38.31 -22.58 5.54
CA LYS A 389 -39.49 -22.12 6.28
C LYS A 389 -39.85 -20.69 5.88
#